data_AF-A0A957SGN0-F1
#
_entry.id   AF-A0A957SGN0-F1
#
_cell.length_a   1.000
_cell.length_b   1.000
_cell.length_c   1.000
_cell.angle_alpha   90.00
_cell.angle_beta   90.00
_cell.angle_gamma   90.00
#
_symmetry.space_group_name_H-M   'P 1'
#
loop_
_entity.id
_entity.type
_entity.pdbx_description
1 polymer ?
#
loop_
_entity_poly.entity_id
_entity_poly.type
_entity_poly.pdbx_seq_one_letter_code
_entity_poly.pdbx_strand_id
1 'polypeptide(L)'
;MFTENSEKLVGAAAQQTVQRMGEAAANFLAGLSTDQRAKARLDFADQVERTTWHYTPTPRQGLPFTEMDRQQQRLAQRLIMAGLSREGYNVATTIMGIETLLDAKEGFRSDLWWRDSRLYYVTVFGEPDGQKPWGWRFEGHHISLNFTIVGGQIVSPTPTFFGSNPASSPLMGGQTLRPLAGIEDLARQLMHELSAEQQATALLT
;
A
#
# COMPACT_ATOMS: atom_id res chain seq x y z
N MET A 1 -20.06 -9.55 -20.27
CA MET A 1 -20.02 -8.10 -20.52
C MET A 1 -18.82 -7.57 -19.74
N PHE A 2 -17.65 -7.49 -20.38
CA PHE A 2 -16.46 -6.93 -19.76
C PHE A 2 -16.66 -5.41 -19.69
N THR A 3 -16.62 -4.85 -18.49
CA THR A 3 -16.95 -3.45 -18.20
C THR A 3 -16.03 -2.48 -18.95
N GLU A 4 -16.61 -1.44 -19.55
CA GLU A 4 -15.99 -0.29 -20.25
C GLU A 4 -15.00 0.56 -19.40
N ASN A 5 -14.57 0.09 -18.23
CA ASN A 5 -13.66 0.81 -17.33
C ASN A 5 -12.16 0.53 -17.60
N SER A 6 -11.81 -0.17 -18.69
CA SER A 6 -10.40 -0.42 -19.01
C SER A 6 -9.61 0.86 -19.31
N GLU A 7 -10.27 1.96 -19.72
CA GLU A 7 -9.62 3.25 -19.99
C GLU A 7 -8.88 3.85 -18.78
N LYS A 8 -9.22 3.46 -17.55
CA LYS A 8 -8.53 3.94 -16.35
C LYS A 8 -7.15 3.32 -16.16
N LEU A 9 -6.91 2.14 -16.72
CA LEU A 9 -5.62 1.43 -16.66
C LEU A 9 -4.88 1.49 -18.01
N VAL A 10 -5.57 1.82 -19.10
CA VAL A 10 -5.01 2.04 -20.42
C VAL A 10 -5.46 3.37 -21.03
N GLY A 11 -4.54 4.32 -21.20
CA GLY A 11 -4.85 5.66 -21.73
C GLY A 11 -3.83 6.73 -21.33
N ALA A 12 -3.97 7.96 -21.84
CA ALA A 12 -2.99 9.04 -21.61
C ALA A 12 -2.81 9.38 -20.11
N ALA A 13 -3.90 9.37 -19.33
CA ALA A 13 -3.84 9.59 -17.88
C ALA A 13 -3.14 8.43 -17.14
N ALA A 14 -3.34 7.19 -17.59
CA ALA A 14 -2.65 6.02 -17.04
C ALA A 14 -1.15 6.06 -17.38
N GLN A 15 -0.79 6.44 -18.61
CA GLN A 15 0.60 6.65 -19.02
C GLN A 15 1.29 7.74 -18.20
N GLN A 16 0.62 8.88 -17.96
CA GLN A 16 1.16 9.93 -17.11
C GLN A 16 1.35 9.45 -15.67
N THR A 17 0.45 8.60 -15.17
CA THR A 17 0.58 8.00 -13.83
C THR A 17 1.76 7.03 -13.76
N VAL A 18 1.93 6.17 -14.77
CA VAL A 18 3.09 5.27 -14.89
C VAL A 18 4.39 6.05 -14.96
N GLN A 19 4.45 7.12 -15.75
CA GLN A 19 5.63 7.97 -15.85
C GLN A 19 5.97 8.58 -14.48
N ARG A 20 4.99 9.17 -13.79
CA ARG A 20 5.20 9.74 -12.44
C ARG A 20 5.69 8.69 -11.44
N MET A 21 5.14 7.47 -11.48
CA MET A 21 5.62 6.36 -10.64
C MET A 21 7.06 5.97 -10.98
N GLY A 22 7.39 5.86 -12.27
CA GLY A 22 8.75 5.52 -12.73
C GLY A 22 9.78 6.56 -12.29
N GLU A 23 9.49 7.84 -12.51
CA GLU A 23 10.32 8.95 -12.04
C GLU A 23 10.49 8.94 -10.51
N ALA A 24 9.42 8.69 -9.75
CA ALA A 24 9.49 8.62 -8.30
C ALA A 24 10.33 7.42 -7.82
N ALA A 25 10.17 6.25 -8.44
CA ALA A 25 10.94 5.05 -8.11
C ALA A 25 12.42 5.21 -8.46
N ALA A 26 12.73 5.76 -9.64
CA ALA A 26 14.11 6.04 -10.05
C ALA A 26 14.78 7.04 -9.10
N ASN A 27 14.08 8.12 -8.73
CA ASN A 27 14.59 9.10 -7.76
C ASN A 27 14.79 8.51 -6.37
N PHE A 28 13.88 7.63 -5.92
CA PHE A 28 14.03 6.90 -4.67
C PHE A 28 15.31 6.05 -4.69
N LEU A 29 15.46 5.16 -5.68
CA LEU A 29 16.65 4.31 -5.80
C LEU A 29 17.95 5.11 -5.92
N ALA A 30 17.93 6.22 -6.65
CA ALA A 30 19.07 7.13 -6.81
C ALA A 30 19.51 7.76 -5.48
N GLY A 31 18.57 8.03 -4.56
CA GLY A 31 18.85 8.60 -3.24
C GLY A 31 19.30 7.60 -2.17
N LEU A 32 19.35 6.30 -2.50
CA LEU A 32 19.80 5.26 -1.57
C LEU A 32 21.32 5.03 -1.65
N SER A 33 21.92 4.64 -0.52
CA SER A 33 23.27 4.06 -0.52
C SER A 33 23.29 2.74 -1.30
N THR A 34 24.48 2.23 -1.62
CA THR A 34 24.64 0.94 -2.30
C THR A 34 23.95 -0.20 -1.55
N ASP A 35 24.13 -0.29 -0.23
CA ASP A 35 23.56 -1.35 0.60
C ASP A 35 22.04 -1.23 0.72
N GLN A 36 21.54 -0.01 0.91
CA GLN A 36 20.10 0.26 0.94
C GLN A 36 19.44 -0.07 -0.40
N ARG A 37 20.10 0.27 -1.52
CA ARG A 37 19.62 -0.05 -2.87
C ARG A 37 19.58 -1.56 -3.10
N ALA A 38 20.57 -2.31 -2.60
CA ALA A 38 20.59 -3.77 -2.68
C ALA A 38 19.42 -4.40 -1.90
N LYS A 39 18.97 -3.80 -0.80
CA LYS A 39 17.76 -4.23 -0.07
C LYS A 39 16.47 -3.82 -0.79
N ALA A 40 16.44 -2.61 -1.33
CA ALA A 40 15.24 -2.03 -1.93
C ALA A 40 14.94 -2.57 -3.34
N ARG A 41 15.93 -3.14 -4.04
CA ARG A 41 15.78 -3.56 -5.43
C ARG A 41 15.97 -5.06 -5.60
N LEU A 42 14.97 -5.70 -6.18
CA LEU A 42 14.97 -7.11 -6.56
C LEU A 42 14.83 -7.28 -8.08
N ASP A 43 15.12 -8.48 -8.58
CA ASP A 43 14.89 -8.81 -10.00
C ASP A 43 13.38 -8.88 -10.28
N PHE A 44 12.95 -8.40 -11.45
CA PHE A 44 11.57 -8.59 -11.91
C PHE A 44 11.23 -10.06 -12.14
N ALA A 45 12.21 -10.90 -12.44
CA ALA A 45 12.02 -12.34 -12.61
C ALA A 45 11.73 -13.08 -11.29
N ASP A 46 11.92 -12.45 -10.13
CA ASP A 46 11.63 -13.05 -8.82
C ASP A 46 10.11 -13.17 -8.59
N GLN A 47 9.52 -14.23 -9.14
CA GLN A 47 8.09 -14.49 -9.03
C GLN A 47 7.65 -14.84 -7.61
N VAL A 48 8.55 -15.41 -6.79
CA VAL A 48 8.23 -15.75 -5.40
C VAL A 48 7.98 -14.48 -4.63
N GLU A 49 8.92 -13.53 -4.65
CA GLU A 49 8.73 -12.27 -3.94
C GLU A 49 7.67 -11.39 -4.59
N ARG A 50 7.52 -11.37 -5.92
CA ARG A 50 6.45 -10.56 -6.56
C ARG A 50 5.04 -10.96 -6.14
N THR A 51 4.82 -12.25 -5.83
CA THR A 51 3.50 -12.80 -5.51
C THR A 51 3.29 -13.07 -4.02
N THR A 52 4.36 -13.06 -3.22
CA THR A 52 4.28 -13.18 -1.75
C THR A 52 3.81 -11.85 -1.16
N TRP A 53 2.72 -11.88 -0.40
CA TRP A 53 2.24 -10.72 0.35
C TRP A 53 1.59 -11.18 1.65
N HIS A 54 1.69 -10.34 2.68
CA HIS A 54 1.14 -10.62 4.01
C HIS A 54 0.53 -9.36 4.61
N TYR A 55 -0.70 -9.47 5.10
CA TYR A 55 -1.35 -8.42 5.89
C TYR A 55 -1.11 -8.56 7.41
N THR A 56 -0.36 -9.57 7.86
CA THR A 56 0.00 -9.78 9.27
C THR A 56 1.48 -9.48 9.52
N PRO A 57 1.95 -9.35 10.77
CA PRO A 57 3.38 -9.17 11.04
C PRO A 57 4.18 -10.38 10.54
N THR A 58 5.24 -10.12 9.78
CA THR A 58 6.16 -11.11 9.20
C THR A 58 7.42 -10.38 8.76
N PRO A 59 8.60 -11.03 8.71
CA PRO A 59 9.75 -10.45 8.03
C PRO A 59 9.42 -10.23 6.55
N ARG A 60 9.93 -9.13 5.97
CA ARG A 60 9.66 -8.74 4.58
C ARG A 60 10.96 -8.38 3.88
N GLN A 61 11.02 -8.66 2.58
CA GLN A 61 12.04 -8.09 1.70
C GLN A 61 11.75 -6.62 1.42
N GLY A 62 12.80 -5.87 1.06
CA GLY A 62 12.73 -4.44 0.82
C GLY A 62 13.47 -3.61 1.86
N LEU A 63 13.52 -2.31 1.63
CA LEU A 63 14.12 -1.37 2.56
C LEU A 63 13.04 -0.82 3.52
N PRO A 64 13.13 -1.04 4.84
CA PRO A 64 12.20 -0.47 5.79
C PRO A 64 12.48 1.02 6.02
N PHE A 65 11.44 1.80 6.33
CA PHE A 65 11.58 3.23 6.67
C PHE A 65 12.46 3.46 7.90
N THR A 66 12.58 2.48 8.79
CA THR A 66 13.48 2.52 9.96
C THR A 66 14.96 2.61 9.58
N GLU A 67 15.33 2.15 8.38
CA GLU A 67 16.70 2.21 7.84
C GLU A 67 16.92 3.38 6.88
N MET A 68 15.93 4.25 6.69
CA MET A 68 16.01 5.41 5.79
C MET A 68 16.26 6.69 6.58
N ASP A 69 17.08 7.59 6.03
CA ASP A 69 17.14 8.97 6.50
C ASP A 69 15.88 9.77 6.07
N ARG A 70 15.77 11.01 6.52
CA ARG A 70 14.59 11.84 6.23
C ARG A 70 14.43 12.16 4.74
N GLN A 71 15.51 12.32 3.99
CA GLN A 71 15.45 12.60 2.56
C GLN A 71 14.95 11.37 1.80
N GLN A 72 15.45 10.19 2.15
CA GLN A 72 15.05 8.91 1.58
C GLN A 72 13.59 8.57 1.90
N GLN A 73 13.14 8.80 3.13
CA GLN A 73 11.72 8.65 3.50
C GLN A 73 10.81 9.57 2.66
N ARG A 74 11.24 10.81 2.37
CA ARG A 74 10.47 11.71 1.50
C ARG A 74 10.38 11.19 0.07
N LEU A 75 11.45 10.60 -0.45
CA LEU A 75 11.44 9.99 -1.79
C LEU A 75 10.53 8.76 -1.84
N ALA A 76 10.58 7.90 -0.81
CA ALA A 76 9.66 6.77 -0.66
C ALA A 76 8.20 7.23 -0.61
N GLN A 77 7.87 8.25 0.20
CA GLN A 77 6.52 8.82 0.26
C GLN A 77 6.05 9.40 -1.07
N ARG A 78 6.96 9.99 -1.87
CA ARG A 78 6.62 10.45 -3.23
C ARG A 78 6.26 9.30 -4.16
N LEU A 79 6.91 8.15 -4.05
CA LEU A 79 6.54 6.95 -4.79
C LEU A 79 5.15 6.45 -4.40
N ILE A 80 4.87 6.35 -3.09
CA ILE A 80 3.56 5.93 -2.59
C ILE A 80 2.46 6.88 -3.08
N MET A 81 2.69 8.19 -2.99
CA MET A 81 1.77 9.22 -3.49
C MET A 81 1.56 9.16 -5.00
N ALA A 82 2.58 8.77 -5.78
CA ALA A 82 2.44 8.64 -7.23
C ALA A 82 1.52 7.46 -7.65
N GLY A 83 1.44 6.42 -6.81
CA GLY A 83 0.58 5.25 -7.03
C GLY A 83 -0.84 5.35 -6.48
N LEU A 84 -1.13 6.35 -5.66
CA LEU A 84 -2.43 6.50 -4.98
C LEU A 84 -3.14 7.79 -5.40
N SER A 85 -4.47 7.82 -5.21
CA SER A 85 -5.16 9.11 -5.13
C SER A 85 -4.74 9.85 -3.86
N ARG A 86 -5.07 11.14 -3.78
CA ARG A 86 -4.82 11.95 -2.58
C ARG A 86 -5.53 11.36 -1.35
N GLU A 87 -6.76 10.90 -1.53
CA GLU A 87 -7.56 10.26 -0.49
C GLU A 87 -6.91 8.93 -0.05
N GLY A 88 -6.48 8.10 -1.01
CA GLY A 88 -5.78 6.86 -0.72
C GLY A 88 -4.48 7.08 0.06
N TYR A 89 -3.70 8.11 -0.31
CA TYR A 89 -2.48 8.49 0.41
C TYR A 89 -2.78 8.99 1.83
N ASN A 90 -3.84 9.78 2.02
CA ASN A 90 -4.27 10.21 3.35
C ASN A 90 -4.63 9.01 4.24
N VAL A 91 -5.37 8.04 3.69
CA VAL A 91 -5.71 6.80 4.39
C VAL A 91 -4.45 5.99 4.72
N ALA A 92 -3.53 5.81 3.76
CA ALA A 92 -2.27 5.11 3.96
C ALA A 92 -1.45 5.71 5.12
N THR A 93 -1.19 7.01 5.08
CA THR A 93 -0.38 7.70 6.08
C THR A 93 -1.05 7.73 7.46
N THR A 94 -2.38 7.80 7.50
CA THR A 94 -3.14 7.69 8.75
C THR A 94 -3.00 6.29 9.35
N ILE A 95 -3.17 5.23 8.55
CA ILE A 95 -3.02 3.84 9.00
C ILE A 95 -1.61 3.59 9.53
N MET A 96 -0.57 4.06 8.83
CA MET A 96 0.81 3.97 9.32
C MET A 96 0.96 4.61 10.70
N GLY A 97 0.39 5.80 10.90
CA GLY A 97 0.45 6.51 12.19
C GLY A 97 -0.33 5.82 13.32
N ILE A 98 -1.39 5.08 13.00
CA ILE A 98 -2.21 4.35 13.97
C ILE A 98 -1.42 3.23 14.67
N GLU A 99 -0.31 2.74 14.11
CA GLU A 99 0.56 1.75 14.78
C GLU A 99 0.98 2.21 16.18
N THR A 100 1.24 3.51 16.39
CA THR A 100 1.57 4.04 17.72
C THR A 100 0.38 4.01 18.69
N LEU A 101 -0.85 4.18 18.18
CA LEU A 101 -2.06 4.03 19.01
C LEU A 101 -2.31 2.56 19.36
N LEU A 102 -2.05 1.64 18.43
CA LEU A 102 -2.13 0.21 18.67
C LEU A 102 -1.10 -0.23 19.72
N ASP A 103 0.12 0.29 19.63
CA ASP A 103 1.18 0.03 20.62
C ASP A 103 0.72 0.41 22.04
N ALA A 104 0.18 1.62 22.19
CA ALA A 104 -0.38 2.08 23.46
C ALA A 104 -1.53 1.18 23.95
N LYS A 105 -2.44 0.78 23.05
CA LYS A 105 -3.56 -0.12 23.38
C LYS A 105 -3.10 -1.51 23.82
N GLU A 106 -2.00 -2.00 23.24
CA GLU A 106 -1.41 -3.30 23.57
C GLU A 106 -0.43 -3.24 24.75
N GLY A 107 -0.27 -2.05 25.37
CA GLY A 107 0.51 -1.85 26.58
C GLY A 107 2.02 -1.67 26.34
N PHE A 108 2.41 -1.16 25.17
CA PHE A 108 3.81 -0.94 24.78
C PHE A 108 4.67 -2.21 24.90
N ARG A 109 4.10 -3.36 24.53
CA ARG A 109 4.76 -4.67 24.64
C ARG A 109 5.67 -4.92 23.44
N SER A 110 6.80 -5.57 23.69
CA SER A 110 7.81 -5.91 22.68
C SER A 110 8.09 -7.41 22.61
N ASP A 111 7.12 -8.25 23.01
CA ASP A 111 7.30 -9.69 23.24
C ASP A 111 7.39 -10.53 21.94
N LEU A 112 6.89 -10.04 20.80
CA LEU A 112 6.97 -10.72 19.50
C LEU A 112 7.32 -9.80 18.32
N TRP A 113 6.53 -8.73 18.14
CA TRP A 113 6.71 -7.75 17.06
C TRP A 113 6.66 -6.36 17.66
N TRP A 114 7.66 -5.53 17.38
CA TRP A 114 7.65 -4.14 17.82
C TRP A 114 6.65 -3.34 16.96
N ARG A 115 5.72 -2.61 17.58
CA ARG A 115 4.84 -1.67 16.88
C ARG A 115 5.63 -0.42 16.52
N ASP A 116 5.89 -0.21 15.24
CA ASP A 116 6.55 1.01 14.75
C ASP A 116 5.86 1.45 13.46
N SER A 117 5.41 2.70 13.43
CA SER A 117 4.81 3.33 12.25
C SER A 117 5.75 3.42 11.05
N ARG A 118 7.04 3.11 11.23
CA ARG A 118 8.08 3.04 10.21
C ARG A 118 8.45 1.61 9.80
N LEU A 119 7.84 0.57 10.37
CA LEU A 119 8.03 -0.81 9.91
C LEU A 119 7.17 -1.11 8.66
N TYR A 120 7.35 -0.26 7.65
CA TYR A 120 6.86 -0.41 6.30
C TYR A 120 8.03 -0.43 5.33
N TYR A 121 7.93 -1.26 4.31
CA TYR A 121 9.01 -1.63 3.41
C TYR A 121 8.71 -1.15 2.00
N VAL A 122 9.73 -0.63 1.31
CA VAL A 122 9.66 -0.31 -0.12
C VAL A 122 10.54 -1.29 -0.87
N THR A 123 9.95 -1.91 -1.89
CA THR A 123 10.65 -2.83 -2.80
C THR A 123 10.35 -2.44 -4.24
N VAL A 124 11.38 -2.34 -5.08
CA VAL A 124 11.27 -2.10 -6.52
C VAL A 124 11.80 -3.34 -7.25
N PHE A 125 11.03 -3.85 -8.20
CA PHE A 125 11.35 -5.01 -9.02
C PHE A 125 11.74 -4.56 -10.42
N GLY A 126 12.94 -4.95 -10.87
CA GLY A 126 13.46 -4.54 -12.17
C GLY A 126 14.00 -3.11 -12.19
N GLU A 127 13.88 -2.44 -13.34
CA GLU A 127 14.32 -1.05 -13.55
C GLU A 127 13.12 -0.18 -13.94
N PRO A 128 12.83 0.92 -13.20
CA PRO A 128 11.74 1.83 -13.52
C PRO A 128 12.09 2.81 -14.66
N ASP A 129 12.67 2.31 -15.75
CA ASP A 129 13.16 3.10 -16.90
C ASP A 129 12.15 3.19 -18.07
N GLY A 130 11.03 2.47 -17.96
CA GLY A 130 9.98 2.42 -18.99
C GLY A 130 10.30 1.53 -20.18
N GLN A 131 11.47 0.90 -20.24
CA GLN A 131 11.88 0.02 -21.33
C GLN A 131 11.51 -1.44 -21.07
N LYS A 132 11.69 -1.90 -19.82
CA LYS A 132 11.40 -3.28 -19.40
C LYS A 132 10.23 -3.32 -18.41
N PRO A 133 9.60 -4.50 -18.23
CA PRO A 133 8.68 -4.73 -17.13
C PRO A 133 9.34 -4.38 -15.79
N TRP A 134 8.60 -3.67 -14.95
CA TRP A 134 9.03 -3.32 -13.61
C TRP A 134 7.84 -3.29 -12.66
N GLY A 135 8.09 -3.25 -11.38
CA GLY A 135 7.03 -3.14 -10.38
C GLY A 135 7.54 -2.58 -9.09
N TRP A 136 6.65 -2.31 -8.16
CA TRP A 136 7.02 -1.92 -6.82
C TRP A 136 5.97 -2.33 -5.81
N ARG A 137 6.42 -2.52 -4.58
CA ARG A 137 5.60 -2.86 -3.43
C ARG A 137 5.86 -1.86 -2.31
N PHE A 138 4.79 -1.52 -1.60
CA PHE A 138 4.85 -0.87 -0.32
C PHE A 138 4.00 -1.66 0.67
N GLU A 139 4.64 -2.23 1.68
CA GLU A 139 3.98 -3.17 2.58
C GLU A 139 4.36 -2.99 4.04
N GLY A 140 3.41 -3.29 4.91
CA GLY A 140 3.60 -3.39 6.35
C GLY A 140 2.40 -4.07 6.99
N HIS A 141 2.29 -4.01 8.30
CA HIS A 141 1.28 -4.73 9.07
C HIS A 141 -0.17 -4.43 8.68
N HIS A 142 -0.48 -3.30 8.05
CA HIS A 142 -1.85 -2.94 7.69
C HIS A 142 -2.01 -2.36 6.28
N ILE A 143 -0.96 -2.37 5.47
CA ILE A 143 -1.00 -1.86 4.09
C ILE A 143 -0.28 -2.84 3.20
N SER A 144 -0.86 -3.13 2.04
CA SER A 144 -0.16 -3.74 0.93
C SER A 144 -0.53 -2.98 -0.34
N LEU A 145 0.44 -2.38 -1.00
CA LEU A 145 0.30 -1.82 -2.34
C LEU A 145 1.26 -2.57 -3.25
N ASN A 146 0.76 -3.13 -4.34
CA ASN A 146 1.57 -3.87 -5.30
C ASN A 146 1.20 -3.43 -6.72
N PHE A 147 2.19 -2.91 -7.44
CA PHE A 147 2.04 -2.45 -8.81
C PHE A 147 2.97 -3.22 -9.74
N THR A 148 2.41 -3.73 -10.82
CA THR A 148 3.17 -4.24 -11.97
C THR A 148 2.91 -3.37 -13.19
N ILE A 149 3.99 -2.88 -13.79
CA ILE A 149 4.00 -2.02 -14.96
C ILE A 149 4.68 -2.76 -16.12
N VAL A 150 4.02 -2.81 -17.27
CA VAL A 150 4.56 -3.42 -18.51
C VAL A 150 4.21 -2.51 -19.68
N GLY A 151 5.19 -2.18 -20.52
CA GLY A 151 4.97 -1.37 -21.73
C GLY A 151 4.31 -0.02 -21.46
N GLY A 152 4.65 0.62 -20.33
CA GLY A 152 4.06 1.91 -19.94
C GLY A 152 2.62 1.84 -19.44
N GLN A 153 2.08 0.64 -19.15
CA GLN A 153 0.72 0.42 -18.64
C GLN A 153 0.75 -0.24 -17.26
N ILE A 154 -0.24 0.09 -16.43
CA ILE A 154 -0.45 -0.62 -15.16
C ILE A 154 -1.18 -1.93 -15.48
N VAL A 155 -0.46 -3.06 -15.38
CA VAL A 155 -1.02 -4.38 -15.67
C VAL A 155 -1.70 -4.99 -14.44
N SER A 156 -1.20 -4.69 -13.23
CA SER A 156 -1.84 -5.11 -11.99
C SER A 156 -1.57 -4.09 -10.89
N PRO A 157 -2.61 -3.52 -10.25
CA PRO A 157 -2.52 -2.81 -8.98
C PRO A 157 -2.88 -3.73 -7.79
N THR A 158 -2.68 -5.04 -7.92
CA THR A 158 -3.07 -6.03 -6.90
C THR A 158 -1.90 -6.92 -6.47
N PRO A 159 -1.88 -7.36 -5.20
CA PRO A 159 -2.83 -7.04 -4.13
C PRO A 159 -2.77 -5.57 -3.69
N THR A 160 -3.95 -4.99 -3.43
CA THR A 160 -4.10 -3.71 -2.74
C THR A 160 -4.94 -3.94 -1.49
N PHE A 161 -4.39 -3.61 -0.33
CA PHE A 161 -5.00 -3.82 0.98
C PHE A 161 -4.77 -2.60 1.87
N PHE A 162 -5.83 -2.19 2.54
CA PHE A 162 -5.81 -1.22 3.63
C PHE A 162 -6.58 -1.81 4.81
N GLY A 163 -5.91 -1.96 5.95
CA GLY A 163 -6.51 -2.34 7.22
C GLY A 163 -6.25 -1.28 8.27
N SER A 164 -6.99 -1.29 9.37
CA SER A 164 -6.71 -0.42 10.50
C SER A 164 -7.00 -1.18 11.79
N ASN A 165 -6.00 -1.29 12.66
CA ASN A 165 -6.18 -1.73 14.03
C ASN A 165 -5.50 -0.71 14.97
N PRO A 166 -6.24 -0.06 15.89
CA PRO A 166 -7.69 -0.13 16.01
C PRO A 166 -8.44 0.38 14.77
N ALA A 167 -9.62 -0.18 14.49
CA ALA A 167 -10.49 0.26 13.39
C ALA A 167 -11.08 1.66 13.65
N SER A 168 -11.18 2.04 14.93
CA SER A 168 -11.61 3.36 15.37
C SER A 168 -10.88 3.80 16.63
N SER A 169 -10.64 5.10 16.77
CA SER A 169 -10.03 5.69 17.97
C SER A 169 -10.67 7.03 18.32
N PRO A 170 -10.97 7.32 19.59
CA PRO A 170 -11.54 8.61 19.98
C PRO A 170 -10.54 9.76 19.76
N LEU A 171 -11.08 10.92 19.37
CA LEU A 171 -10.38 12.19 19.24
C LEU A 171 -11.02 13.24 20.15
N MET A 172 -10.32 14.36 20.34
CA MET A 172 -10.82 15.49 21.12
C MET A 172 -12.16 16.00 20.57
N GLY A 173 -13.04 16.46 21.48
CA GLY A 173 -14.35 17.01 21.11
C GLY A 173 -15.38 15.96 20.68
N GLY A 174 -15.22 14.70 21.09
CA GLY A 174 -16.18 13.62 20.80
C GLY A 174 -16.13 13.09 19.37
N GLN A 175 -15.11 13.49 18.59
CA GLN A 175 -14.88 12.96 17.25
C GLN A 175 -14.23 11.58 17.32
N THR A 176 -14.30 10.82 16.23
CA THR A 176 -13.69 9.49 16.14
C THR A 176 -12.87 9.38 14.86
N LEU A 177 -11.60 9.00 14.98
CA LEU A 177 -10.76 8.61 13.86
C LEU A 177 -11.23 7.25 13.33
N ARG A 178 -11.69 7.20 12.09
CA ARG A 178 -12.09 5.97 11.37
C ARG A 178 -11.59 6.03 9.93
N PRO A 179 -10.33 5.66 9.64
CA PRO A 179 -9.70 5.90 8.33
C PRO A 179 -10.43 5.22 7.17
N LEU A 180 -11.09 4.09 7.44
CA LEU A 180 -11.80 3.30 6.44
C LEU A 180 -13.33 3.47 6.50
N ALA A 181 -13.85 4.40 7.30
CA ALA A 181 -15.30 4.57 7.52
C ALA A 181 -16.11 4.61 6.22
N GLY A 182 -15.70 5.43 5.26
CA GLY A 182 -16.46 5.59 4.01
C GLY A 182 -16.63 4.28 3.23
N ILE A 183 -15.59 3.46 3.15
CA ILE A 183 -15.65 2.17 2.43
C ILE A 183 -16.40 1.13 3.26
N GLU A 184 -16.12 1.05 4.57
CA GLU A 184 -16.79 0.07 5.44
C GLU A 184 -18.29 0.35 5.57
N ASP A 185 -18.68 1.62 5.70
CA ASP A 185 -20.07 2.02 5.88
C ASP A 185 -20.85 1.84 4.56
N LEU A 186 -20.23 2.11 3.41
CA LEU A 186 -20.81 1.79 2.10
C LEU A 186 -21.00 0.28 1.92
N ALA A 187 -20.02 -0.53 2.32
CA ALA A 187 -20.13 -1.99 2.23
C ALA A 187 -21.25 -2.53 3.14
N ARG A 188 -21.38 -1.98 4.36
CA ARG A 188 -22.49 -2.31 5.26
C ARG A 188 -23.84 -1.86 4.70
N GLN A 189 -23.92 -0.65 4.14
CA GLN A 189 -25.13 -0.15 3.50
C GLN A 189 -25.56 -1.07 2.35
N LEU A 190 -24.63 -1.49 1.49
CA LEU A 190 -24.93 -2.42 0.41
C LEU A 190 -25.57 -3.71 0.94
N MET A 191 -25.04 -4.30 2.00
CA MET A 191 -25.63 -5.50 2.62
C MET A 191 -27.04 -5.25 3.17
N HIS A 192 -27.30 -4.06 3.73
CA HIS A 192 -28.61 -3.68 4.23
C HIS A 192 -29.64 -3.38 3.12
N GLU A 193 -29.19 -3.03 1.91
CA GLU A 193 -30.06 -2.80 0.75
C GLU A 193 -30.46 -4.10 0.01
N LEU A 194 -29.76 -5.21 0.27
CA LEU A 194 -30.10 -6.51 -0.29
C LEU A 194 -31.46 -7.01 0.24
N SER A 195 -32.27 -7.62 -0.63
CA SER A 195 -33.47 -8.36 -0.23
C SER A 195 -33.13 -9.56 0.64
N ALA A 196 -34.12 -10.15 1.32
CA ALA A 196 -33.92 -11.36 2.12
C ALA A 196 -33.32 -12.52 1.29
N GLU A 197 -33.77 -12.69 0.04
CA GLU A 197 -33.26 -13.71 -0.88
C GLU A 197 -31.81 -13.43 -1.30
N GLN A 198 -31.48 -12.17 -1.55
CA GLN A 198 -30.11 -11.76 -1.90
C GLN A 198 -29.15 -11.91 -0.70
N GLN A 199 -29.60 -11.55 0.51
CA GLN A 199 -28.82 -11.73 1.74
C GLN A 199 -28.54 -13.21 2.02
N ALA A 200 -29.52 -14.09 1.84
CA ALA A 200 -29.33 -15.53 2.00
C ALA A 200 -28.29 -16.11 1.03
N THR A 201 -28.07 -15.46 -0.11
CA THR A 201 -27.01 -15.83 -1.08
C THR A 201 -25.66 -15.20 -0.74
N ALA A 202 -25.66 -13.96 -0.24
CA ALA A 202 -24.44 -13.18 0.02
C ALA A 202 -23.76 -13.51 1.36
N LEU A 203 -24.52 -13.98 2.36
CA LEU A 203 -23.99 -14.37 3.67
C LEU A 203 -23.33 -15.75 3.59
N LEU A 204 -22.01 -15.78 3.81
CA LEU A 204 -21.28 -17.02 4.02
C LEU A 204 -21.37 -17.40 5.50
N THR A 205 -22.00 -18.53 5.80
CA THR A 205 -22.15 -19.09 7.16
C THR A 205 -21.07 -20.09 7.50
#